data_AF-A0A821PH43-F1
#
_entry.id   AF-A0A821PH43-F1
#
_cell.length_a   1.000
_cell.length_b   1.000
_cell.length_c   1.000
_cell.angle_alpha   90.00
_cell.angle_beta   90.00
_cell.angle_gamma   90.00
#
_symmetry.space_group_name_H-M   'P 1'
#
loop_
_entity.id
_entity.type
_entity.pdbx_description
1 polymer ?
#
loop_
_entity_poly.entity_id
_entity_poly.type
_entity_poly.pdbx_seq_one_letter_code
_entity_poly.pdbx_strand_id
1 'polypeptide(L)'
;VRSLPSVETLGCTSVICSDKTGTLTTNQMSVCRMFIFSKAESNDIQIDEFEITGSTYEPKGDILFNGRKFNCSDRSGLIELAECAALCNDSALDYNESKKVFEKVGEATETALTVLVEKMNVFNTDKSRLSP
;
A
#
# COMPACT_ATOMS: atom_id res chain seq x y z
N VAL A 1 -7.45 -14.32 -29.69
CA VAL A 1 -7.95 -15.71 -29.58
C VAL A 1 -6.97 -16.63 -30.27
N ARG A 2 -6.45 -17.66 -29.58
CA ARG A 2 -5.42 -18.57 -30.14
C ARG A 2 -5.98 -19.73 -30.97
N SER A 3 -7.28 -20.02 -30.84
CA SER A 3 -7.97 -21.10 -31.57
C SER A 3 -9.35 -20.62 -32.05
N LEU A 4 -9.60 -20.68 -33.36
CA LEU A 4 -10.84 -20.19 -34.00
C LEU A 4 -12.13 -20.82 -33.39
N PRO A 5 -12.19 -22.13 -33.08
CA PRO A 5 -13.34 -22.73 -32.39
C PRO A 5 -13.65 -22.16 -31.00
N SER A 6 -12.68 -21.54 -30.32
CA SER A 6 -12.88 -21.03 -28.96
C SER A 6 -13.81 -19.82 -28.88
N VAL A 7 -14.09 -19.15 -30.00
CA VAL A 7 -14.96 -17.97 -30.03
C VAL A 7 -16.42 -18.36 -29.82
N GLU A 8 -16.86 -19.45 -30.43
CA GLU A 8 -18.24 -19.96 -30.30
C GLU A 8 -18.46 -20.57 -28.90
N THR A 9 -17.53 -21.40 -28.42
CA THR A 9 -17.63 -22.03 -27.09
C THR A 9 -17.64 -21.01 -25.95
N LEU A 10 -16.92 -19.88 -26.09
CA LEU A 10 -16.95 -18.81 -25.09
C LEU A 10 -18.35 -18.18 -24.98
N GLY A 11 -19.12 -18.10 -26.08
CA GLY A 11 -20.50 -17.60 -26.08
C GLY A 11 -21.49 -18.48 -25.32
N CYS A 12 -21.18 -19.78 -25.15
CA CYS A 12 -22.02 -20.75 -24.45
C CYS A 12 -21.57 -21.04 -23.00
N THR A 13 -20.61 -20.26 -22.47
CA THR A 13 -20.05 -20.49 -21.13
C THR A 13 -21.05 -20.07 -20.04
N SER A 14 -21.45 -21.00 -19.17
CA SER A 14 -22.37 -20.74 -18.04
C SER A 14 -21.68 -20.55 -16.69
N VAL A 15 -20.40 -20.92 -16.58
CA VAL A 15 -19.59 -20.79 -15.36
C VAL A 15 -18.19 -20.32 -15.72
N ILE A 16 -17.71 -19.27 -15.05
CA ILE A 16 -16.34 -18.77 -15.16
C ILE A 16 -15.62 -19.02 -13.85
N CYS A 17 -14.63 -19.91 -13.87
CA CYS A 17 -13.69 -20.08 -12.76
C CYS A 17 -12.53 -19.10 -12.99
N SER A 18 -12.38 -18.12 -12.11
CA SER A 18 -11.31 -17.12 -12.19
C SER A 18 -10.37 -17.26 -11.01
N ASP A 19 -9.07 -17.19 -11.27
CA ASP A 19 -8.09 -16.98 -10.22
C ASP A 19 -8.23 -15.58 -9.62
N LYS A 20 -7.80 -15.40 -8.37
CA LYS A 20 -7.89 -14.11 -7.67
C LYS A 20 -6.74 -13.19 -8.04
N THR A 21 -5.53 -13.58 -7.68
CA THR A 21 -4.33 -12.73 -7.76
C THR A 21 -3.82 -12.65 -9.19
N GLY A 22 -3.73 -11.44 -9.75
CA GLY A 22 -3.30 -11.22 -11.13
C GLY A 22 -4.39 -11.42 -12.17
N THR A 23 -5.63 -11.69 -11.75
CA THR A 23 -6.81 -11.73 -12.65
C THR A 23 -7.94 -10.85 -12.11
N LEU A 24 -8.48 -11.14 -10.92
CA LEU A 24 -9.47 -10.27 -10.27
C LEU A 24 -8.82 -9.07 -9.59
N THR A 25 -7.60 -9.24 -9.07
CA THR A 25 -6.81 -8.16 -8.46
C THR A 25 -5.55 -7.88 -9.26
N THR A 26 -5.05 -6.65 -9.18
CA THR A 26 -3.85 -6.18 -9.90
C THR A 26 -2.54 -6.74 -9.35
N ASN A 27 -2.59 -7.59 -8.31
CA ASN A 27 -1.42 -8.05 -7.56
C ASN A 27 -0.55 -6.89 -7.01
N GLN A 28 -1.17 -5.73 -6.78
CA GLN A 28 -0.57 -4.59 -6.11
C GLN A 28 -1.13 -4.54 -4.69
N MET A 29 -0.30 -4.95 -3.74
CA MET A 29 -0.62 -4.86 -2.33
C MET A 29 -0.40 -3.42 -1.88
N SER A 30 -1.36 -2.86 -1.15
CA SER A 30 -1.27 -1.52 -0.57
C SER A 30 -1.89 -1.55 0.82
N VAL A 31 -1.29 -0.84 1.75
CA VAL A 31 -1.89 -0.64 3.07
C VAL A 31 -3.00 0.39 2.90
N CYS A 32 -4.24 0.01 3.20
CA CYS A 32 -5.39 0.91 3.09
C CYS A 32 -5.75 1.58 4.42
N ARG A 33 -5.47 0.92 5.54
CA ARG A 33 -5.80 1.35 6.90
C ARG A 33 -4.73 0.91 7.89
N MET A 34 -4.52 1.72 8.93
CA MET A 34 -3.67 1.40 10.08
C MET A 34 -4.28 2.01 11.34
N PHE A 35 -3.89 1.52 12.52
CA PHE A 35 -4.30 2.13 13.78
C PHE A 35 -3.15 2.11 14.79
N ILE A 36 -3.22 3.02 15.76
CA ILE A 36 -2.37 3.01 16.96
C ILE A 36 -3.26 3.16 18.20
N PHE A 37 -2.75 2.74 19.35
CA PHE A 37 -3.41 3.05 20.62
C PHE A 37 -3.17 4.52 20.98
N SER A 38 -4.24 5.30 21.12
CA SER A 38 -4.16 6.68 21.59
C SER A 38 -4.30 6.80 23.10
N LYS A 39 -4.96 5.82 23.72
CA LYS A 39 -5.06 5.67 25.18
C LYS A 39 -5.20 4.20 25.54
N ALA A 40 -4.48 3.73 26.54
CA ALA A 40 -4.57 2.37 27.03
C ALA A 40 -4.48 2.39 28.57
N GLU A 41 -5.55 2.85 29.22
CA GLU A 41 -5.71 2.78 30.67
C GLU A 41 -6.58 1.58 31.05
N SER A 42 -6.50 1.13 32.30
CA SER A 42 -6.96 -0.19 32.78
C SER A 42 -8.41 -0.58 32.41
N ASN A 43 -9.29 0.39 32.11
CA ASN A 43 -10.68 0.17 31.71
C ASN A 43 -11.10 0.98 30.46
N ASP A 44 -10.19 1.68 29.79
CA ASP A 44 -10.50 2.56 28.65
C ASP A 44 -9.37 2.47 27.61
N ILE A 45 -9.67 1.76 26.52
CA ILE A 45 -8.77 1.60 25.37
C ILE A 45 -9.34 2.41 24.21
N GLN A 46 -8.55 3.35 23.72
CA GLN A 46 -8.88 4.16 22.57
C GLN A 46 -7.84 3.93 21.47
N ILE A 47 -8.34 3.83 20.25
CA ILE A 47 -7.55 3.67 19.05
C ILE A 47 -7.75 4.87 18.14
N ASP A 48 -6.67 5.32 17.53
CA ASP A 48 -6.71 6.26 16.43
C ASP A 48 -6.54 5.45 15.14
N GLU A 49 -7.57 5.41 14.30
CA GLU A 49 -7.56 4.74 13.00
C GLU A 49 -7.30 5.74 11.87
N PHE A 50 -6.46 5.36 10.92
CA PHE A 50 -6.04 6.17 9.80
C PHE A 50 -6.34 5.45 8.48
N GLU A 51 -6.71 6.22 7.48
CA GLU A 51 -6.90 5.74 6.11
C GLU A 51 -5.71 6.19 5.24
N ILE A 52 -5.30 5.34 4.31
CA ILE A 52 -4.16 5.60 3.44
C ILE A 52 -4.67 5.58 2.00
N THR A 53 -4.40 6.65 1.26
CA THR A 53 -4.78 6.75 -0.15
C THR A 53 -3.71 6.18 -1.08
N GLY A 54 -4.11 5.85 -2.31
CA GLY A 54 -3.26 5.27 -3.34
C GLY A 54 -3.20 3.74 -3.27
N SER A 55 -3.51 3.08 -4.39
CA SER A 55 -3.65 1.63 -4.51
C SER A 55 -2.49 0.96 -5.26
N THR A 56 -1.42 1.70 -5.52
CA THR A 56 -0.25 1.25 -6.27
C THR A 56 1.00 1.29 -5.41
N TYR A 57 2.12 0.81 -5.97
CA TYR A 57 3.43 0.96 -5.33
C TYR A 57 4.04 2.35 -5.52
N GLU A 58 3.33 3.33 -6.10
CA GLU A 58 3.83 4.70 -6.11
C GLU A 58 3.85 5.25 -4.68
N PRO A 59 4.94 5.91 -4.25
CA PRO A 59 5.06 6.58 -2.94
C PRO A 59 4.27 7.90 -2.93
N LYS A 60 3.06 7.89 -3.49
CA LYS A 60 2.13 9.01 -3.58
C LYS A 60 0.82 8.62 -2.93
N GLY A 61 0.40 9.42 -1.97
CA GLY A 61 -0.80 9.20 -1.20
C GLY A 61 -0.79 10.07 0.04
N ASP A 62 -1.95 10.18 0.66
CA ASP A 62 -2.18 10.93 1.87
C ASP A 62 -2.58 9.97 2.98
N ILE A 63 -2.16 10.29 4.20
CA ILE A 63 -2.66 9.68 5.42
C ILE A 63 -3.81 10.55 5.91
N LEU A 64 -4.97 9.94 6.14
CA LEU A 64 -6.18 10.61 6.58
C LEU A 64 -6.54 10.17 7.99
N PHE A 65 -6.91 11.13 8.83
CA PHE A 65 -7.50 10.90 10.14
C PHE A 65 -8.86 11.59 10.18
N ASN A 66 -9.94 10.84 10.44
CA ASN A 66 -11.31 11.34 10.40
C ASN A 66 -11.64 12.09 9.07
N GLY A 67 -11.19 11.54 7.94
CA GLY A 67 -11.43 12.09 6.60
C GLY A 67 -10.61 13.34 6.24
N ARG A 68 -9.64 13.74 7.08
CA ARG A 68 -8.77 14.90 6.82
C ARG A 68 -7.31 14.48 6.75
N LYS A 69 -6.55 15.10 5.86
CA LYS A 69 -5.10 14.88 5.75
C LYS A 69 -4.43 15.11 7.11
N PHE A 70 -3.60 14.16 7.51
CA PHE A 70 -2.94 14.11 8.81
C PHE A 70 -1.42 14.07 8.61
N ASN A 71 -0.68 14.79 9.44
CA ASN A 71 0.78 14.71 9.45
C ASN A 71 1.22 13.63 10.44
N CYS A 72 1.80 12.54 9.95
CA CYS A 72 2.23 11.43 10.81
C CYS A 72 3.32 11.80 11.82
N SER A 73 4.09 12.87 11.57
CA SER A 73 5.07 13.38 12.54
C SER A 73 4.45 13.87 13.85
N ASP A 74 3.14 14.15 13.87
CA ASP A 74 2.44 14.67 15.04
C ASP A 74 2.14 13.58 16.10
N ARG A 75 2.40 12.30 15.80
CA ARG A 75 2.14 11.17 16.72
C ARG A 75 3.35 10.26 16.82
N SER A 76 3.93 10.14 18.02
CA SER A 76 5.06 9.25 18.28
C SER A 76 4.78 7.79 17.92
N GLY A 77 3.56 7.29 18.17
CA GLY A 77 3.17 5.93 17.81
C GLY A 77 3.21 5.66 16.29
N LEU A 78 3.00 6.68 15.45
CA LEU A 78 3.14 6.53 13.99
C LEU A 78 4.61 6.53 13.56
N ILE A 79 5.49 7.24 14.29
CA ILE A 79 6.93 7.21 14.07
C ILE A 79 7.46 5.79 14.33
N GLU A 80 7.12 5.22 15.49
CA GLU A 80 7.54 3.87 15.87
C GLU A 80 6.97 2.81 14.91
N LEU A 81 5.70 2.95 14.51
CA LEU A 81 5.10 2.08 13.49
C LEU A 81 5.87 2.12 12.17
N ALA A 82 6.24 3.32 11.70
CA ALA A 82 7.01 3.48 10.48
C ALA A 82 8.44 2.91 10.62
N GLU A 83 9.09 3.07 11.77
CA GLU A 83 10.39 2.47 12.06
C GLU A 83 10.33 0.93 12.03
N CYS A 84 9.31 0.32 12.66
CA CYS A 84 9.10 -1.12 12.58
C CYS A 84 8.87 -1.58 11.13
N ALA A 85 8.03 -0.88 10.39
CA ALA A 85 7.71 -1.20 9.00
C ALA A 85 8.91 -1.03 8.04
N ALA A 86 9.85 -0.14 8.37
CA ALA A 86 11.07 0.09 7.61
C ALA A 86 12.20 -0.90 7.96
N LEU A 87 12.36 -1.22 9.24
CA LEU A 87 13.49 -2.05 9.73
C LEU A 87 13.20 -3.55 9.69
N CYS A 88 11.95 -3.96 9.93
CA CYS A 88 11.53 -5.36 9.88
C CYS A 88 10.99 -5.69 8.47
N ASN A 89 11.81 -5.46 7.45
CA ASN A 89 11.41 -5.54 6.05
C ASN A 89 12.62 -5.91 5.17
N ASP A 90 12.50 -6.98 4.40
CA ASP A 90 13.52 -7.45 3.45
C ASP A 90 13.24 -7.02 2.01
N SER A 91 12.14 -6.30 1.79
CA SER A 91 11.69 -5.82 0.49
C SER A 91 12.01 -4.35 0.28
N ALA A 92 12.04 -3.96 -1.00
CA ALA A 92 12.36 -2.61 -1.41
C ALA A 92 11.45 -2.15 -2.56
N LEU A 93 11.48 -0.84 -2.79
CA LEU A 93 10.82 -0.21 -3.91
C LEU A 93 11.87 0.27 -4.91
N ASP A 94 11.72 -0.13 -6.17
CA ASP A 94 12.63 0.27 -7.26
C ASP A 94 11.88 1.08 -8.31
N TYR A 95 12.52 2.11 -8.87
CA TYR A 95 11.93 2.88 -9.95
C TYR A 95 12.44 2.38 -11.30
N ASN A 96 11.55 1.77 -12.08
CA ASN A 96 11.88 1.27 -13.40
C ASN A 96 11.85 2.41 -14.43
N GLU A 97 13.02 2.96 -14.75
CA GLU A 97 13.20 4.06 -15.73
C GLU A 97 12.57 3.79 -17.10
N SER A 98 12.62 2.54 -17.57
CA SER A 98 12.12 2.18 -18.91
C SER A 98 10.59 2.16 -18.96
N LYS A 99 9.95 1.68 -17.88
CA LYS A 99 8.49 1.61 -17.77
C LYS A 99 7.89 2.86 -17.13
N LYS A 100 8.70 3.71 -16.51
CA LYS A 100 8.31 4.90 -15.73
C LYS A 100 7.31 4.57 -14.62
N VAL A 101 7.54 3.46 -13.91
CA VAL A 101 6.69 3.00 -12.81
C VAL A 101 7.55 2.47 -11.67
N PHE A 102 7.05 2.60 -10.45
CA PHE A 102 7.64 1.92 -9.30
C PHE A 102 7.27 0.44 -9.33
N GLU A 103 8.29 -0.41 -9.23
CA GLU A 103 8.17 -1.86 -9.18
C GLU A 103 8.61 -2.37 -7.81
N LYS A 104 8.00 -3.48 -7.39
CA LYS A 104 8.35 -4.14 -6.13
C LYS A 104 9.63 -4.97 -6.30
N VAL A 105 10.49 -4.95 -5.29
CA VAL A 105 11.60 -5.88 -5.13
C VAL A 105 11.37 -6.67 -3.85
N GLY A 106 11.13 -7.98 -3.96
CA GLY A 106 10.75 -8.83 -2.83
C GLY A 106 9.25 -9.13 -2.75
N GLU A 107 8.74 -9.31 -1.53
CA GLU A 107 7.36 -9.70 -1.28
C GLU A 107 6.39 -8.53 -1.41
N ALA A 108 5.18 -8.81 -1.92
CA ALA A 108 4.17 -7.76 -2.14
C ALA A 108 3.66 -7.17 -0.82
N THR A 109 3.53 -8.02 0.21
CA THR A 109 3.21 -7.66 1.61
C THR A 109 4.16 -6.62 2.16
N GLU A 110 5.45 -6.90 2.10
CA GLU A 110 6.50 -6.06 2.66
C GLU A 110 6.73 -4.79 1.84
N THR A 111 6.68 -4.88 0.50
CA THR A 111 6.78 -3.68 -0.35
C THR A 111 5.65 -2.68 -0.06
N ALA A 112 4.45 -3.17 0.28
CA ALA A 112 3.35 -2.30 0.68
C ALA A 112 3.67 -1.51 1.97
N LEU A 113 4.44 -2.09 2.89
CA LEU A 113 4.94 -1.41 4.09
C LEU A 113 6.02 -0.39 3.74
N THR A 114 6.93 -0.70 2.81
CA THR A 114 7.92 0.27 2.30
C THR A 114 7.23 1.49 1.71
N VAL A 115 6.20 1.29 0.89
CA VAL A 115 5.41 2.37 0.29
C VAL A 115 4.61 3.13 1.34
N LEU A 116 4.10 2.45 2.38
CA LEU A 116 3.44 3.11 3.51
C LEU A 116 4.38 4.09 4.21
N VAL A 117 5.61 3.66 4.54
CA VAL A 117 6.61 4.50 5.20
C VAL A 117 6.91 5.75 4.36
N GLU A 118 7.04 5.58 3.04
CA GLU A 118 7.23 6.69 2.11
C GLU A 118 6.05 7.68 2.10
N LYS A 119 4.81 7.18 2.17
CA LYS A 119 3.62 8.04 2.26
C LYS A 119 3.51 8.75 3.62
N MET A 120 3.89 8.07 4.71
CA MET A 120 3.82 8.63 6.07
C MET A 120 4.82 9.77 6.28
N ASN A 121 6.02 9.68 5.70
CA ASN A 121 7.08 10.69 5.80
C ASN A 121 7.25 11.25 7.22
N VAL A 122 7.38 10.37 8.21
CA VAL A 122 7.30 10.71 9.64
C VAL A 122 8.39 11.68 10.13
N PHE A 123 9.45 11.89 9.34
CA PHE A 123 10.53 12.84 9.62
C PHE A 123 10.42 14.17 8.85
N ASN A 124 9.32 14.41 8.13
CA ASN A 124 9.10 15.60 7.29
C ASN A 124 10.26 15.86 6.31
N THR A 125 10.85 14.81 5.75
CA THR A 125 11.92 14.93 4.77
C THR A 125 11.39 15.66 3.53
N ASP A 126 12.11 16.68 3.07
CA ASP A 126 11.78 17.39 1.83
C ASP A 126 12.07 16.50 0.62
N LYS A 127 11.00 16.02 -0.03
CA LYS A 127 11.07 15.16 -1.21
C LYS A 127 11.04 15.94 -2.53
N SER A 128 10.91 17.28 -2.50
CA SER A 128 10.77 18.11 -3.72
C SER A 128 11.99 18.06 -4.64
N ARG A 129 13.15 17.68 -4.10
CA ARG A 129 14.43 17.60 -4.81
C ARG A 129 14.80 16.19 -5.27
N LEU A 130 14.01 15.19 -4.88
CA LEU A 130 14.22 13.82 -5.32
C LEU A 130 13.64 13.70 -6.72
N SER A 131 14.49 13.39 -7.70
CA SER A 131 14.01 12.88 -8.99
C SER A 131 13.28 11.56 -8.75
N PRO A 132 12.30 11.20 -9.60
CA PRO A 132 11.82 9.82 -9.68
C PRO A 132 12.98 8.83 -9.76
#